data_AF-A0A2N2WDD1-F1
#
_entry.id   AF-A0A2N2WDD1-F1
#
_cell.length_a   1.000
_cell.length_b   1.000
_cell.length_c   1.000
_cell.angle_alpha   90.00
_cell.angle_beta   90.00
_cell.angle_gamma   90.00
#
_symmetry.space_group_name_H-M   'P 1'
#
loop_
_entity.id
_entity.type
_entity.pdbx_description
1 polymer ?
#
loop_
_entity_poly.entity_id
_entity_poly.type
_entity_poly.pdbx_seq_one_letter_code
_entity_poly.pdbx_strand_id
1 'polypeptide(L)'
;MKAKITFYIGLVVALLNIVQLIFAYEPVRWIGLGVGLFFVFWGLRIGWTKHKNLTLIVGHVALTTGTFVTAYAIYRVPFLEATPSLAEVLDLPLFWGMFVMWGGYCMITHGYCSCAIKTHEWNQIKKNTIDNKSEETIDKSSAN
;
A
#
# COMPACT_ATOMS: atom_id res chain seq x y z
N MET A 1 -4.09 15.27 8.74
CA MET A 1 -3.28 14.22 9.40
C MET A 1 -3.92 12.83 9.24
N LYS A 2 -4.12 12.32 8.00
CA LYS A 2 -4.76 11.00 7.77
C LYS A 2 -3.75 9.85 7.49
N ALA A 3 -2.48 10.18 7.23
CA ALA A 3 -1.40 9.21 6.99
C ALA A 3 -0.97 8.39 8.23
N LYS A 4 -1.41 8.78 9.44
CA LYS A 4 -1.09 8.05 10.68
C LYS A 4 -1.73 6.66 10.70
N ILE A 5 -2.92 6.52 10.13
CA ILE A 5 -3.70 5.27 10.14
C ILE A 5 -2.95 4.17 9.36
N THR A 6 -2.46 4.46 8.16
CA THR A 6 -1.70 3.50 7.34
C THR A 6 -0.38 3.09 7.99
N PHE A 7 0.24 4.00 8.77
CA PHE A 7 1.45 3.70 9.53
C PHE A 7 1.17 2.74 10.69
N TYR A 8 0.13 3.00 11.50
CA TYR A 8 -0.26 2.09 12.59
C TYR A 8 -0.67 0.71 12.06
N ILE A 9 -1.38 0.66 10.93
CA ILE A 9 -1.76 -0.59 10.28
C ILE A 9 -0.51 -1.38 9.85
N GLY A 10 0.46 -0.74 9.19
CA GLY A 10 1.72 -1.39 8.82
C GLY A 10 2.54 -1.85 10.03
N LEU A 11 2.57 -1.05 11.10
CA LEU A 11 3.23 -1.40 12.36
C LEU A 11 2.60 -2.65 13.01
N VAL A 12 1.28 -2.69 13.08
CA VAL A 12 0.54 -3.84 13.63
C VAL A 12 0.79 -5.10 12.81
N VAL A 13 0.79 -5.00 11.48
CA VAL A 13 1.10 -6.12 10.58
C VAL A 13 2.53 -6.61 10.78
N ALA A 14 3.50 -5.71 10.88
CA ALA A 14 4.89 -6.07 11.14
C ALA A 14 5.05 -6.76 12.49
N LEU A 15 4.42 -6.24 13.55
CA LEU A 15 4.46 -6.85 14.89
C LEU A 15 3.78 -8.22 14.92
N LEU A 16 2.63 -8.39 14.27
CA LEU A 16 1.95 -9.68 14.15
C LEU A 16 2.84 -10.72 13.46
N ASN A 17 3.50 -10.35 12.36
CA ASN A 17 4.42 -11.24 11.63
C ASN A 17 5.68 -11.56 12.45
N ILE A 18 6.20 -10.63 13.27
CA ILE A 18 7.33 -10.90 14.18
C ILE A 18 6.93 -11.89 15.26
N VAL A 19 5.79 -11.66 15.92
CA VAL A 19 5.26 -12.57 16.95
C VAL A 19 5.07 -13.96 16.37
N GLN A 20 4.43 -14.05 15.20
CA GLN A 20 4.28 -15.29 14.46
C GLN A 20 5.65 -15.92 14.13
N LEU A 21 6.60 -15.20 13.55
CA LEU A 21 7.92 -15.75 13.18
C LEU A 21 8.63 -16.42 14.37
N ILE A 22 8.52 -15.85 15.57
CA ILE A 22 9.11 -16.40 16.80
C ILE A 22 8.46 -17.74 17.20
N PHE A 23 7.15 -17.93 16.94
CA PHE A 23 6.43 -19.13 17.37
C PHE A 23 6.43 -20.30 16.38
N ALA A 24 6.45 -20.07 15.06
CA ALA A 24 6.36 -21.18 14.08
C ALA A 24 7.56 -21.35 13.15
N TYR A 25 8.56 -20.44 13.16
CA TYR A 25 9.80 -20.55 12.36
C TYR A 25 9.63 -20.85 10.86
N GLU A 26 8.47 -20.56 10.27
CA GLU A 26 8.24 -20.85 8.86
C GLU A 26 8.88 -19.81 7.93
N PRO A 27 9.57 -20.24 6.85
CA PRO A 27 10.28 -19.34 5.95
C PRO A 27 9.36 -18.40 5.17
N VAL A 28 8.09 -18.77 4.97
CA VAL A 28 7.07 -17.96 4.30
C VAL A 28 6.80 -16.65 5.06
N ARG A 29 7.02 -16.62 6.37
CA ARG A 29 6.78 -15.45 7.23
C ARG A 29 7.81 -14.33 7.03
N TRP A 30 8.98 -14.62 6.45
CA TRP A 30 9.92 -13.57 6.01
C TRP A 30 9.35 -12.70 4.89
N ILE A 31 8.51 -13.28 4.03
CA ILE A 31 7.83 -12.54 2.95
C ILE A 31 6.80 -11.59 3.57
N GLY A 32 6.00 -12.06 4.52
CA GLY A 32 5.03 -11.23 5.26
C GLY A 32 5.70 -10.09 6.03
N LEU A 33 6.83 -10.37 6.70
CA LEU A 33 7.64 -9.36 7.37
C LEU A 33 8.18 -8.31 6.39
N GLY A 34 8.67 -8.74 5.23
CA GLY A 34 9.15 -7.86 4.16
C GLY A 34 8.05 -6.95 3.63
N VAL A 35 6.85 -7.48 3.42
CA VAL A 35 5.67 -6.71 3.00
C VAL A 35 5.25 -5.71 4.09
N GLY A 36 5.23 -6.13 5.36
CA GLY A 36 4.92 -5.24 6.50
C GLY A 36 5.90 -4.08 6.64
N LEU A 37 7.21 -4.36 6.58
CA LEU A 37 8.26 -3.34 6.58
C LEU A 37 8.18 -2.42 5.36
N PHE A 38 7.85 -2.96 4.20
CA PHE A 38 7.60 -2.18 2.99
C PHE A 38 6.47 -1.17 3.22
N PHE A 39 5.33 -1.58 3.78
CA PHE A 39 4.23 -0.66 4.10
C PHE A 39 4.62 0.40 5.15
N VAL A 40 5.41 0.04 6.17
CA VAL A 40 5.92 0.99 7.18
C VAL A 40 6.85 2.03 6.53
N PHE A 41 7.82 1.57 5.73
CA PHE A 41 8.79 2.44 5.05
C PHE A 41 8.12 3.32 3.99
N TRP A 42 7.21 2.76 3.21
CA TRP A 42 6.46 3.48 2.19
C TRP A 42 5.50 4.51 2.81
N GLY A 43 4.89 4.17 3.94
CA GLY A 43 4.05 5.08 4.74
C GLY A 43 4.84 6.23 5.38
N LEU A 44 6.08 6.00 5.80
CA LEU A 44 6.95 7.03 6.41
C LEU A 44 7.58 7.98 5.39
N ARG A 45 8.12 7.44 4.28
CA ARG A 45 9.02 8.19 3.40
C ARG A 45 8.36 8.76 2.15
N ILE A 46 7.38 8.06 1.58
CA ILE A 46 6.83 8.44 0.27
C ILE A 46 5.61 9.35 0.38
N GLY A 47 4.77 9.18 1.40
CA GLY A 47 3.51 9.91 1.54
C GLY A 47 2.61 9.73 0.31
N TRP A 48 1.52 8.98 0.45
CA TRP A 48 0.50 8.69 -0.58
C TRP A 48 0.03 9.89 -1.45
N THR A 49 0.33 11.11 -1.02
CA THR A 49 0.05 12.39 -1.67
C THR A 49 0.95 12.75 -2.85
N LYS A 50 2.17 12.22 -2.99
CA LYS A 50 3.11 12.74 -4.02
C LYS A 50 2.79 12.28 -5.45
N HIS A 51 2.31 11.05 -5.62
CA HIS A 51 1.97 10.46 -6.93
C HIS A 51 0.58 9.80 -6.91
N LYS A 52 -0.45 10.54 -7.32
CA LYS A 52 -1.86 10.08 -7.36
C LYS A 52 -2.03 8.79 -8.17
N ASN A 53 -1.51 8.77 -9.39
CA ASN A 53 -1.71 7.66 -10.32
C ASN A 53 -1.06 6.37 -9.79
N LEU A 54 0.11 6.47 -9.16
CA LEU A 54 0.80 5.32 -8.58
C LEU A 54 -0.02 4.74 -7.42
N THR A 55 -0.51 5.58 -6.51
CA THR A 55 -1.38 5.15 -5.40
C THR A 55 -2.64 4.42 -5.89
N LEU A 56 -3.26 4.91 -6.97
CA LEU A 56 -4.41 4.26 -7.59
C LEU A 56 -4.07 2.89 -8.19
N ILE A 57 -2.97 2.79 -8.95
CA ILE A 57 -2.55 1.53 -9.58
C ILE A 57 -2.23 0.49 -8.51
N VAL A 58 -1.41 0.85 -7.51
CA VAL A 58 -1.07 -0.07 -6.42
C VAL A 58 -2.32 -0.47 -5.64
N GLY A 59 -3.28 0.45 -5.44
CA GLY A 59 -4.55 0.15 -4.81
C GLY A 59 -5.39 -0.88 -5.58
N HIS A 60 -5.43 -0.78 -6.91
CA HIS A 60 -6.12 -1.77 -7.76
C HIS A 60 -5.42 -3.12 -7.75
N VAL A 61 -4.08 -3.14 -7.85
CA VAL A 61 -3.28 -4.39 -7.80
C VAL A 61 -3.45 -5.07 -6.43
N ALA A 62 -3.46 -4.30 -5.34
CA ALA A 62 -3.72 -4.83 -4.01
C ALA A 62 -5.14 -5.42 -3.94
N LEU A 63 -6.15 -4.68 -4.42
CA LEU A 63 -7.54 -5.15 -4.38
C LEU A 63 -7.74 -6.44 -5.19
N THR A 64 -7.18 -6.54 -6.40
CA THR A 64 -7.27 -7.75 -7.24
C THR A 64 -6.51 -8.93 -6.61
N THR A 65 -5.31 -8.70 -6.09
CA THR A 65 -4.54 -9.76 -5.41
C THR A 65 -5.30 -10.24 -4.17
N GLY A 66 -5.87 -9.33 -3.39
CA GLY A 66 -6.68 -9.64 -2.21
C GLY A 66 -7.92 -10.47 -2.54
N THR A 67 -8.63 -10.15 -3.64
CA THR A 67 -9.78 -10.97 -4.07
C THR A 67 -9.36 -12.36 -4.54
N PHE A 68 -8.26 -12.51 -5.27
CA PHE A 68 -7.75 -13.82 -5.67
C PHE A 68 -7.34 -14.67 -4.45
N VAL A 69 -6.61 -14.09 -3.50
CA VAL A 69 -6.19 -14.79 -2.26
C VAL A 69 -7.42 -15.18 -1.43
N THR A 70 -8.41 -14.29 -1.32
CA THR A 70 -9.65 -14.58 -0.58
C THR A 70 -10.46 -15.67 -1.26
N ALA A 71 -10.61 -15.64 -2.58
CA ALA A 71 -11.32 -16.68 -3.34
C ALA A 71 -10.63 -18.05 -3.19
N TYR A 72 -9.29 -18.07 -3.29
CA TYR A 72 -8.51 -19.28 -3.04
C TYR A 72 -8.69 -19.80 -1.61
N ALA A 73 -8.69 -18.91 -0.62
CA ALA A 73 -8.90 -19.29 0.78
C ALA A 73 -10.31 -19.87 1.02
N ILE A 74 -11.36 -19.26 0.47
CA ILE A 74 -12.74 -19.76 0.55
C ILE A 74 -12.85 -21.14 -0.11
N TYR A 75 -12.21 -21.34 -1.26
CA TYR A 75 -12.18 -22.65 -1.93
C TYR A 75 -11.55 -23.74 -1.06
N ARG A 76 -10.62 -23.38 -0.17
CA ARG A 76 -9.95 -24.32 0.75
C ARG A 76 -10.76 -24.61 2.02
N VAL A 77 -11.72 -23.76 2.40
CA VAL A 77 -12.58 -23.94 3.60
C VAL A 77 -13.21 -25.33 3.72
N PRO A 78 -13.86 -25.90 2.69
CA PRO A 78 -14.51 -27.22 2.82
C PRO A 78 -13.54 -28.39 2.99
N PHE A 79 -12.23 -28.17 2.81
CA PHE A 79 -11.19 -29.20 2.98
C PHE A 79 -10.46 -29.09 4.32
N LEU A 80 -10.93 -28.22 5.24
CA LEU A 80 -10.38 -28.15 6.59
C LEU A 80 -10.91 -29.31 7.44
N GLU A 81 -10.00 -30.12 7.96
CA GLU A 81 -10.31 -31.28 8.80
C GLU A 81 -10.74 -30.89 10.23
N ALA A 82 -10.35 -29.70 10.69
CA ALA A 82 -10.65 -29.19 12.03
C ALA A 82 -10.97 -27.69 12.02
N THR A 83 -11.73 -27.24 13.03
CA THR A 83 -11.98 -25.82 13.26
C THR A 83 -10.71 -25.13 13.72
N PRO A 84 -10.22 -24.11 12.98
CA PRO A 84 -8.99 -23.43 13.34
C PRO A 84 -9.17 -22.60 14.62
N SER A 85 -8.13 -22.57 15.44
CA SER A 85 -8.01 -21.66 16.59
C SER A 85 -7.83 -20.21 16.13
N LEU A 86 -8.05 -19.24 17.03
CA LEU A 86 -7.90 -17.81 16.71
C LEU A 86 -6.53 -17.44 16.14
N ALA A 87 -5.46 -18.09 16.62
CA ALA A 87 -4.11 -17.87 16.11
C ALA A 87 -3.94 -18.39 14.68
N GLU A 88 -4.54 -19.54 14.37
CA GLU A 88 -4.54 -20.12 13.03
C GLU A 88 -5.41 -19.30 12.07
N VAL A 89 -6.55 -18.76 12.52
CA VAL A 89 -7.40 -17.87 11.71
C VAL A 89 -6.63 -16.63 11.24
N LEU A 90 -5.75 -16.07 12.07
CA LEU A 90 -4.88 -14.94 11.69
C LEU A 90 -3.78 -15.35 10.70
N ASP A 91 -3.49 -16.64 10.60
CA ASP A 91 -2.52 -17.20 9.67
C ASP A 91 -3.17 -17.68 8.36
N LEU A 92 -4.49 -17.90 8.38
CA LEU A 92 -5.22 -18.32 7.21
C LEU A 92 -5.14 -17.25 6.11
N PRO A 93 -4.98 -17.66 4.83
CA PRO A 93 -4.96 -16.74 3.70
C PRO A 93 -6.24 -15.91 3.58
N LEU A 94 -7.33 -16.35 4.20
CA LEU A 94 -8.60 -15.63 4.26
C LEU A 94 -8.47 -14.29 4.99
N PHE A 95 -7.80 -14.27 6.14
CA PHE A 95 -7.61 -13.06 6.94
C PHE A 95 -6.76 -12.05 6.17
N TRP A 96 -5.63 -12.49 5.63
CA TRP A 96 -4.72 -11.65 4.86
C TRP A 96 -5.34 -11.17 3.54
N GLY A 97 -6.13 -12.00 2.87
CA GLY A 97 -6.89 -11.60 1.68
C GLY A 97 -7.87 -10.46 1.97
N MET A 98 -8.67 -10.58 3.04
CA MET A 98 -9.58 -9.53 3.50
C MET A 98 -8.85 -8.24 3.88
N PHE A 99 -7.73 -8.39 4.59
CA PHE A 99 -6.91 -7.26 4.99
C PHE A 99 -6.31 -6.51 3.79
N VAL A 100 -5.81 -7.23 2.79
CA VAL A 100 -5.26 -6.66 1.55
C VAL A 100 -6.37 -5.97 0.73
N MET A 101 -7.57 -6.55 0.65
CA MET A 101 -8.71 -5.89 -0.02
C MET A 101 -9.09 -4.58 0.66
N TRP A 102 -9.18 -4.58 2.00
CA TRP A 102 -9.46 -3.36 2.76
C TRP A 102 -8.36 -2.31 2.52
N GLY A 103 -7.10 -2.72 2.58
CA GLY A 103 -5.95 -1.84 2.30
C GLY A 103 -6.02 -1.23 0.90
N GLY A 104 -6.27 -2.04 -0.13
CA GLY A 104 -6.41 -1.58 -1.51
C GLY A 104 -7.56 -0.58 -1.69
N TYR A 105 -8.72 -0.85 -1.08
CA TYR A 105 -9.85 0.08 -1.09
C TYR A 105 -9.51 1.42 -0.41
N CYS A 106 -8.84 1.37 0.74
CA CYS A 106 -8.37 2.56 1.46
C CYS A 106 -7.40 3.40 0.58
N MET A 107 -6.52 2.75 -0.18
CA MET A 107 -5.60 3.43 -1.09
C MET A 107 -6.32 4.09 -2.26
N ILE A 108 -7.29 3.41 -2.87
CA ILE A 108 -8.10 3.96 -3.97
C ILE A 108 -8.89 5.18 -3.48
N THR A 109 -9.60 5.06 -2.35
CA THR A 109 -10.39 6.16 -1.78
C THR A 109 -9.51 7.36 -1.39
N HIS A 110 -8.31 7.12 -0.84
CA HIS A 110 -7.36 8.18 -0.58
C HIS A 110 -6.83 8.87 -1.84
N GLY A 111 -6.71 8.15 -2.96
CA GLY A 111 -6.35 8.71 -4.26
C GLY A 111 -7.33 9.77 -4.77
N TYR A 112 -8.60 9.71 -4.36
CA TYR A 112 -9.64 10.69 -4.69
C TYR A 112 -9.89 11.73 -3.59
N CYS A 113 -9.17 11.67 -2.47
CA CYS A 113 -9.34 12.63 -1.39
C CYS A 113 -8.74 14.00 -1.76
N SER A 114 -9.36 15.10 -1.33
CA SER A 114 -8.89 16.47 -1.62
C SER A 114 -7.43 16.72 -1.22
N CYS A 115 -6.90 15.99 -0.23
CA CYS A 115 -5.48 16.08 0.13
C CYS A 115 -4.55 15.62 -1.00
N ALA A 116 -4.87 14.52 -1.69
CA ALA A 116 -4.06 14.00 -2.79
C ALA A 116 -4.23 14.85 -4.06
N ILE A 117 -5.45 15.35 -4.30
CA ILE A 117 -5.75 16.23 -5.44
C ILE A 117 -4.95 17.54 -5.34
N LYS A 118 -5.00 18.23 -4.19
CA LYS A 118 -4.26 19.48 -3.96
C LYS A 118 -2.76 19.31 -4.13
N THR A 119 -2.18 18.21 -3.65
CA THR A 119 -0.74 17.94 -3.83
C THR A 119 -0.39 17.68 -5.29
N HIS A 120 -1.26 16.97 -6.04
CA HIS A 120 -1.05 16.73 -7.46
C HIS A 120 -1.13 18.03 -8.28
N GLU A 121 -2.12 18.88 -8.02
CA GLU A 121 -2.26 20.20 -8.65
C GLU A 121 -1.02 21.07 -8.38
N TRP A 122 -0.53 21.12 -7.14
CA TRP A 122 0.67 21.88 -6.79
C TRP A 122 1.92 21.38 -7.52
N ASN A 123 2.06 20.06 -7.67
CA ASN A 123 3.16 19.46 -8.44
C ASN A 123 3.08 19.80 -9.94
N GLN A 124 1.88 19.85 -10.52
CA GLN A 124 1.67 20.24 -11.92
C GLN A 124 2.03 21.71 -12.15
N ILE A 125 1.56 22.61 -11.28
CA ILE A 125 1.89 24.05 -11.36
C ILE A 125 3.40 24.27 -11.24
N LYS A 126 4.05 23.59 -10.30
CA LYS A 126 5.50 23.69 -10.11
C LYS A 126 6.25 23.20 -11.36
N LYS A 127 5.81 22.09 -11.96
CA LYS A 127 6.40 21.56 -13.19
C LYS A 127 6.29 22.58 -14.33
N ASN A 128 5.09 23.08 -14.61
CA ASN A 128 4.86 24.07 -15.67
C ASN A 128 5.69 25.35 -15.45
N THR A 129 5.87 25.77 -14.19
CA THR A 129 6.68 26.96 -13.87
C THR A 129 8.17 26.74 -14.18
N ILE A 130 8.69 25.54 -13.91
CA ILE A 130 10.09 25.17 -14.21
C ILE A 130 10.27 25.06 -15.73
N ASP A 131 9.33 24.41 -16.40
CA ASP A 131 9.36 24.23 -17.86
C ASP A 131 9.35 25.60 -18.57
N ASN A 132 8.41 26.48 -18.20
CA ASN A 132 8.34 27.85 -18.75
C ASN A 132 9.61 28.66 -18.46
N LYS A 133 10.17 28.55 -17.25
CA LYS A 133 11.42 29.24 -16.90
C LYS A 133 12.60 28.73 -17.72
N SER A 134 12.64 27.44 -18.00
CA SER A 134 13.70 26.84 -18.82
C SER A 134 13.64 27.31 -20.27
N GLU A 135 12.43 27.44 -20.83
CA GLU A 135 12.18 27.94 -22.17
C GLU A 135 12.63 29.42 -22.31
N GLU A 136 12.28 30.27 -21.33
CA GLU A 136 12.70 31.68 -21.31
C GLU A 136 14.24 31.86 -21.24
N THR A 137 14.96 30.94 -20.57
CA THR A 137 16.43 30.96 -20.56
C THR A 137 17.06 30.53 -21.89
N ILE A 138 16.43 29.61 -22.63
CA ILE A 138 16.93 29.16 -23.94
C ILE A 138 16.78 30.29 -24.96
N ASP A 139 15.64 30.99 -24.96
CA ASP A 139 15.40 32.12 -25.86
C ASP A 139 16.36 33.30 -25.62
N LYS A 140 16.72 33.56 -24.36
CA LYS A 140 17.74 34.58 -24.03
C LYS A 140 19.16 34.18 -24.41
N SER A 141 19.43 32.87 -24.55
CA SER A 141 20.74 32.35 -24.95
C SER A 141 20.92 32.29 -26.48
N SER A 142 19.84 32.25 -27.26
CA SER A 142 19.89 32.22 -28.74
C SER A 142 19.89 33.61 -29.37
N ALA A 143 19.55 34.65 -28.60
CA ALA A 143 19.51 36.05 -29.03
C ALA A 143 20.84 36.81 -28.81
N ASN A 144 21.88 36.17 -28.25
CA ASN A 144 23.24 36.70 -28.11
C ASN A 144 24.22 35.90 -28.97
#